data_AF-X1A6G7-F1
#
_entry.id   AF-X1A6G7-F1
#
_cell.length_a   1.000
_cell.length_b   1.000
_cell.length_c   1.000
_cell.angle_alpha   90.00
_cell.angle_beta   90.00
_cell.angle_gamma   90.00
#
_symmetry.space_group_name_H-M   'P 1'
#
loop_
_entity.id
_entity.type
_entity.pdbx_description
1 polymer ?
#
loop_
_entity_poly.entity_id
_entity_poly.type
_entity_poly.pdbx_seq_one_letter_code
_entity_poly.pdbx_strand_id
1 'polypeptide(L)'
;KEIDEKVTAYTGDLVKKTLEELSPEAIGDSPLSPERASQMLTVAGVAGLGIHTAAFIGGIVAEAATLGQLDGFARISAEVLDKLGLGELSRAMVMTPLEPLLLTPARHFWNAEYPSEIPDSAELIQMVVREVIDIPTFKKLMAYQGINEVHSQNIWDAHFIAPSLGQLLTSFRRGNLTEPELIDLQILVDLDKRYDPIWRDQWYNDPTPRQGRFMYETGEIELPQLRDIVVRSGLVPEFVDPFTGYLAKFQERLWQRRYLVALSAGYRAGVYEESRVRAEVAAAGYSSGVADWMIA
;
A
#
# COMPACT_ATOMS: atom_id res chain seq x y z
N LYS A 1 31.52 -32.95 -47.34
CA LYS A 1 32.72 -32.08 -47.25
C LYS A 1 32.57 -30.77 -48.01
N GLU A 2 32.51 -30.74 -49.35
CA GLU A 2 32.35 -29.45 -50.09
C GLU A 2 31.02 -28.74 -49.79
N ILE A 3 29.92 -29.49 -49.64
CA ILE A 3 28.63 -28.91 -49.28
C ILE A 3 28.61 -28.44 -47.81
N ASP A 4 29.19 -29.20 -46.88
CA ASP A 4 29.29 -28.79 -45.48
C ASP A 4 30.11 -27.50 -45.32
N GLU A 5 31.21 -27.37 -46.06
CA GLU A 5 32.04 -26.17 -46.08
C GLU A 5 31.25 -24.97 -46.61
N LYS A 6 30.44 -25.15 -47.66
CA LYS A 6 29.56 -24.11 -48.22
C LYS A 6 28.42 -23.71 -47.27
N VAL A 7 27.78 -24.68 -46.62
CA VAL A 7 26.69 -24.43 -45.65
C VAL A 7 27.23 -23.77 -44.37
N THR A 8 28.40 -24.19 -43.90
CA THR A 8 29.06 -23.60 -42.73
C THR A 8 29.52 -22.18 -43.02
N ALA A 9 30.11 -21.93 -44.19
CA ALA A 9 30.50 -20.59 -44.61
C ALA A 9 29.28 -19.66 -44.76
N TYR A 10 28.21 -20.13 -45.41
CA TYR A 10 26.97 -19.36 -45.56
C TYR A 10 26.32 -19.03 -44.21
N THR A 11 26.23 -20.00 -43.30
CA THR A 11 25.69 -19.78 -41.95
C THR A 11 26.58 -18.83 -41.15
N GLY A 12 27.90 -18.97 -41.25
CA GLY A 12 28.86 -18.08 -40.59
C GLY A 12 28.74 -16.63 -41.08
N ASP A 13 28.63 -16.43 -42.38
CA ASP A 13 28.46 -15.11 -42.99
C ASP A 13 27.11 -14.48 -42.63
N LEU A 14 26.03 -15.29 -42.62
CA LEU A 14 24.70 -14.83 -42.22
C LEU A 14 24.67 -14.41 -40.75
N VAL A 15 25.22 -15.23 -39.84
CA VAL A 15 25.33 -14.91 -38.41
C VAL A 15 26.18 -13.66 -38.20
N LYS A 16 27.34 -13.58 -38.85
CA LYS A 16 28.24 -12.43 -38.74
C LYS A 16 27.55 -11.14 -39.18
N LYS A 17 26.89 -11.15 -40.33
CA LYS A 17 26.16 -10.00 -40.85
C LYS A 17 25.03 -9.57 -39.91
N THR A 18 24.28 -10.53 -39.36
CA THR A 18 23.23 -10.22 -38.37
C THR A 18 23.80 -9.65 -37.08
N LEU A 19 24.91 -10.18 -36.57
CA LEU A 19 25.58 -9.65 -35.38
C LEU A 19 26.17 -8.25 -35.62
N GLU A 20 26.69 -7.98 -36.81
CA GLU A 20 27.16 -6.65 -37.20
C GLU A 20 26.02 -5.64 -37.26
N GLU A 21 24.86 -6.02 -37.83
CA GLU A 21 23.67 -5.15 -37.89
C GLU A 21 22.98 -4.97 -36.54
N LEU A 22 23.14 -5.91 -35.61
CA LEU A 22 22.64 -5.84 -34.23
C LEU A 22 23.68 -5.31 -33.23
N SER A 23 24.87 -4.93 -33.70
CA SER A 23 25.93 -4.40 -32.82
C SER A 23 25.50 -3.06 -32.21
N PRO A 24 25.93 -2.75 -30.97
CA PRO A 24 25.68 -1.45 -30.35
C PRO A 24 26.09 -0.27 -31.24
N GLU A 25 27.19 -0.42 -31.99
CA GLU A 25 27.69 0.59 -32.94
C GLU A 25 26.78 0.78 -34.15
N ALA A 26 26.11 -0.28 -34.63
CA ALA A 26 25.14 -0.20 -35.74
C ALA A 26 23.75 0.28 -35.30
N ILE A 27 23.42 0.10 -34.02
CA ILE A 27 22.17 0.56 -33.39
C ILE A 27 22.17 2.10 -33.25
N GLY A 28 23.32 2.72 -33.03
CA GLY A 28 23.52 4.17 -33.04
C GLY A 28 22.97 4.87 -31.80
N ASP A 29 21.64 4.91 -31.65
CA ASP A 29 20.95 5.65 -30.59
C ASP A 29 20.09 4.74 -29.70
N SER A 30 20.17 4.98 -28.39
CA SER A 30 19.32 4.36 -27.37
C SER A 30 18.49 5.44 -26.65
N PRO A 31 17.15 5.30 -26.53
CA PRO A 31 16.36 4.17 -27.04
C PRO A 31 16.16 4.24 -28.57
N LEU A 32 16.13 3.06 -29.20
CA LEU A 32 15.81 2.91 -30.62
C LEU A 32 14.40 3.44 -30.93
N SER A 33 14.22 4.03 -32.12
CA SER A 33 12.88 4.35 -32.60
C SER A 33 12.07 3.06 -32.81
N PRO A 34 10.75 3.07 -32.52
CA PRO A 34 9.86 1.93 -32.74
C PRO A 34 9.94 1.32 -34.15
N GLU A 35 10.07 2.14 -35.17
CA GLU A 35 10.18 1.74 -36.58
C GLU A 35 11.51 1.04 -36.87
N ARG A 36 12.61 1.61 -36.33
CA ARG A 36 13.95 1.06 -36.51
C ARG A 36 14.07 -0.30 -35.81
N ALA A 37 13.52 -0.42 -34.62
CA ALA A 37 13.43 -1.66 -33.86
C ALA A 37 12.68 -2.77 -34.63
N SER A 38 11.54 -2.44 -35.25
CA SER A 38 10.74 -3.38 -36.07
C SER A 38 11.49 -3.88 -37.32
N GLN A 39 12.21 -2.97 -38.01
CA GLN A 39 13.05 -3.34 -39.15
C GLN A 39 14.17 -4.30 -38.74
N MET A 40 14.85 -4.02 -37.63
CA MET A 40 15.93 -4.86 -37.11
C MET A 40 15.42 -6.24 -36.66
N LEU A 41 14.22 -6.29 -36.06
CA LEU A 41 13.58 -7.55 -35.70
C LEU A 41 13.24 -8.41 -36.93
N THR A 42 12.80 -7.77 -38.02
CA THR A 42 12.52 -8.46 -39.28
C THR A 42 13.80 -9.06 -39.86
N VAL A 43 14.92 -8.32 -39.82
CA VAL A 43 16.22 -8.83 -40.28
C VAL A 43 16.71 -9.98 -39.38
N ALA A 44 16.61 -9.84 -38.07
CA ALA A 44 16.95 -10.90 -37.13
C ALA A 44 16.07 -12.16 -37.34
N GLY A 45 14.77 -11.98 -37.62
CA GLY A 45 13.83 -13.06 -37.91
C GLY A 45 14.15 -13.80 -39.21
N VAL A 46 14.47 -13.07 -40.29
CA VAL A 46 14.89 -13.64 -41.58
C VAL A 46 16.22 -14.39 -41.44
N ALA A 47 17.17 -13.84 -40.69
CA ALA A 47 18.44 -14.51 -40.41
C ALA A 47 18.25 -15.78 -39.57
N GLY A 48 17.42 -15.73 -38.52
CA GLY A 48 17.08 -16.89 -37.70
C GLY A 48 16.43 -18.01 -38.51
N LEU A 49 15.47 -17.68 -39.39
CA LEU A 49 14.87 -18.61 -40.34
C LEU A 49 15.90 -19.17 -41.33
N GLY A 50 16.81 -18.34 -41.83
CA GLY A 50 17.89 -18.74 -42.72
C GLY A 50 18.86 -19.72 -42.07
N ILE A 51 19.26 -19.47 -40.82
CA ILE A 51 20.14 -20.34 -40.03
C ILE A 51 19.45 -21.69 -39.73
N HIS A 52 18.18 -21.67 -39.33
CA HIS A 52 17.41 -22.90 -39.10
C HIS A 52 17.21 -23.71 -40.39
N THR A 53 16.91 -23.05 -41.50
CA THR A 53 16.75 -23.71 -42.81
C THR A 53 18.08 -24.26 -43.31
N ALA A 54 19.19 -23.54 -43.12
CA ALA A 54 20.53 -24.00 -43.47
C ALA A 54 20.98 -25.18 -42.60
N ALA A 55 20.68 -25.17 -41.30
CA ALA A 55 20.92 -26.29 -40.41
C ALA A 55 20.06 -27.51 -40.78
N PHE A 56 18.80 -27.30 -41.18
CA PHE A 56 17.90 -28.36 -41.66
C PHE A 56 18.36 -28.97 -42.99
N ILE A 57 18.70 -28.14 -43.98
CA ILE A 57 19.24 -28.58 -45.27
C ILE A 57 20.62 -29.24 -45.07
N GLY A 58 21.46 -28.71 -44.19
CA GLY A 58 22.74 -29.31 -43.80
C GLY A 58 22.55 -30.69 -43.16
N GLY A 59 21.53 -30.85 -42.32
CA GLY A 59 21.11 -32.14 -41.75
C GLY A 59 20.68 -33.14 -42.83
N ILE A 60 19.83 -32.72 -43.77
CA ILE A 60 19.38 -33.55 -44.91
C ILE A 60 20.55 -33.97 -45.80
N VAL A 61 21.47 -33.04 -46.10
CA VAL A 61 22.63 -33.33 -46.94
C VAL A 61 23.63 -34.25 -46.22
N ALA A 62 23.82 -34.06 -44.92
CA ALA A 62 24.64 -34.94 -44.09
C ALA A 62 24.04 -36.35 -43.99
N GLU A 63 22.71 -36.48 -43.84
CA GLU A 63 22.00 -37.77 -43.91
C GLU A 63 22.16 -38.44 -45.29
N ALA A 64 21.98 -37.68 -46.36
CA ALA A 64 22.09 -38.18 -47.73
C ALA A 64 23.52 -38.61 -48.08
N ALA A 65 24.54 -37.90 -47.57
CA ALA A 65 25.95 -38.22 -47.79
C ALA A 65 26.46 -39.41 -46.96
N THR A 66 25.73 -39.80 -45.92
CA THR A 66 26.17 -40.82 -44.93
C THR A 66 25.34 -42.10 -45.00
N LEU A 67 24.48 -42.24 -46.02
CA LEU A 67 23.61 -43.40 -46.24
C LEU A 67 22.82 -43.80 -44.97
N GLY A 68 22.34 -42.80 -44.20
CA GLY A 68 21.50 -43.04 -43.02
C GLY A 68 22.23 -43.51 -41.75
N GLN A 69 23.57 -43.50 -41.69
CA GLN A 69 24.30 -43.91 -40.48
C GLN A 69 24.51 -42.80 -39.43
N LEU A 70 24.22 -41.52 -39.76
CA LEU A 70 24.40 -40.38 -38.87
C LEU A 70 23.08 -39.77 -38.37
N ASP A 71 22.03 -40.59 -38.27
CA ASP A 71 20.78 -40.28 -37.56
C ASP A 71 21.05 -39.85 -36.08
N GLY A 72 22.20 -40.26 -35.54
CA GLY A 72 22.62 -39.99 -34.16
C GLY A 72 23.19 -38.60 -33.91
N PHE A 73 23.96 -37.97 -34.80
CA PHE A 73 24.73 -36.78 -34.39
C PHE A 73 23.90 -35.49 -34.38
N ALA A 74 23.03 -35.30 -35.37
CA ALA A 74 22.05 -34.20 -35.36
C ALA A 74 21.02 -34.36 -34.23
N ARG A 75 20.60 -35.59 -33.92
CA ARG A 75 19.77 -35.90 -32.75
C ARG A 75 20.51 -35.71 -31.43
N ILE A 76 21.78 -36.08 -31.31
CA ILE A 76 22.56 -35.94 -30.07
C ILE A 76 22.88 -34.47 -29.80
N SER A 77 23.22 -33.66 -30.80
CA SER A 77 23.45 -32.23 -30.58
C SER A 77 22.16 -31.51 -30.19
N ALA A 78 21.04 -31.82 -30.85
CA ALA A 78 19.73 -31.28 -30.49
C ALA A 78 19.29 -31.79 -29.11
N GLU A 79 19.37 -33.09 -28.82
CA GLU A 79 18.99 -33.68 -27.54
C GLU A 79 19.91 -33.25 -26.38
N VAL A 80 21.20 -33.02 -26.59
CA VAL A 80 22.12 -32.58 -25.52
C VAL A 80 21.87 -31.11 -25.17
N LEU A 81 21.61 -30.26 -26.18
CA LEU A 81 21.22 -28.87 -25.95
C LEU A 81 19.85 -28.76 -25.26
N ASP A 82 18.92 -29.66 -25.59
CA ASP A 82 17.58 -29.73 -25.02
C ASP A 82 17.59 -30.35 -23.60
N LYS A 83 18.33 -31.45 -23.38
CA LYS A 83 18.43 -32.15 -22.08
C LYS A 83 19.23 -31.40 -21.02
N LEU A 84 20.15 -30.51 -21.41
CA LEU A 84 20.92 -29.68 -20.47
C LEU A 84 20.28 -28.32 -20.18
N GLY A 85 19.11 -28.01 -20.76
CA GLY A 85 18.45 -26.70 -20.63
C GLY A 85 19.25 -25.53 -21.24
N LEU A 86 20.32 -25.83 -21.98
CA LEU A 86 21.20 -24.83 -22.60
C LEU A 86 20.52 -24.11 -23.78
N GLY A 87 19.50 -24.73 -24.39
CA GLY A 87 18.63 -24.08 -25.38
C GLY A 87 17.88 -22.88 -24.79
N GLU A 88 17.24 -23.06 -23.62
CA GLU A 88 16.54 -21.98 -22.91
C GLU A 88 17.50 -20.94 -22.34
N LEU A 89 18.69 -21.35 -21.87
CA LEU A 89 19.74 -20.42 -21.43
C LEU A 89 20.24 -19.55 -22.61
N SER A 90 20.50 -20.16 -23.78
CA SER A 90 20.96 -19.45 -24.98
C SER A 90 19.88 -18.54 -25.52
N ARG A 91 18.61 -18.99 -25.51
CA ARG A 91 17.45 -18.17 -25.85
C ARG A 91 17.33 -16.99 -24.90
N ALA A 92 17.43 -17.21 -23.59
CA ALA A 92 17.40 -16.12 -22.60
C ALA A 92 18.55 -15.13 -22.83
N MET A 93 19.78 -15.59 -23.06
CA MET A 93 20.94 -14.71 -23.31
C MET A 93 20.79 -13.86 -24.58
N VAL A 94 20.15 -14.39 -25.62
CA VAL A 94 19.88 -13.66 -26.87
C VAL A 94 18.65 -12.75 -26.74
N MET A 95 17.59 -13.21 -26.08
CA MET A 95 16.34 -12.47 -25.93
C MET A 95 16.43 -11.35 -24.90
N THR A 96 17.23 -11.50 -23.84
CA THR A 96 17.37 -10.48 -22.78
C THR A 96 17.76 -9.09 -23.32
N PRO A 97 18.73 -8.94 -24.23
CA PRO A 97 18.99 -7.64 -24.85
C PRO A 97 18.00 -7.29 -25.98
N LEU A 98 17.54 -8.27 -26.76
CA LEU A 98 16.63 -8.01 -27.89
C LEU A 98 15.23 -7.57 -27.44
N GLU A 99 14.79 -8.00 -26.26
CA GLU A 99 13.47 -7.65 -25.74
C GLU A 99 13.32 -6.13 -25.50
N PRO A 100 14.15 -5.47 -24.66
CA PRO A 100 14.07 -4.02 -24.48
C PRO A 100 14.55 -3.21 -25.69
N LEU A 101 15.49 -3.72 -26.50
CA LEU A 101 16.03 -2.98 -27.66
C LEU A 101 15.11 -3.03 -28.88
N LEU A 102 14.52 -4.19 -29.18
CA LEU A 102 13.78 -4.41 -30.42
C LEU A 102 12.31 -4.75 -30.19
N LEU A 103 12.00 -5.68 -29.29
CA LEU A 103 10.63 -6.16 -29.14
C LEU A 103 9.71 -5.12 -28.50
N THR A 104 10.17 -4.44 -27.44
CA THR A 104 9.37 -3.42 -26.75
C THR A 104 9.05 -2.23 -27.67
N PRO A 105 10.01 -1.60 -28.37
CA PRO A 105 9.68 -0.50 -29.27
C PRO A 105 8.85 -0.96 -30.48
N ALA A 106 9.13 -2.14 -31.07
CA ALA A 106 8.29 -2.68 -32.14
C ALA A 106 6.85 -2.93 -31.66
N ARG A 107 6.66 -3.41 -30.42
CA ARG A 107 5.32 -3.56 -29.81
C ARG A 107 4.64 -2.21 -29.66
N HIS A 108 5.35 -1.16 -29.23
CA HIS A 108 4.79 0.19 -29.18
C HIS A 108 4.38 0.73 -30.55
N PHE A 109 5.18 0.51 -31.60
CA PHE A 109 4.82 0.88 -32.98
C PHE A 109 3.50 0.20 -33.39
N TRP A 110 3.43 -1.12 -33.26
CA TRP A 110 2.24 -1.86 -33.65
C TRP A 110 1.04 -1.56 -32.77
N ASN A 111 1.21 -1.27 -31.48
CA ASN A 111 0.11 -0.83 -30.60
C ASN A 111 -0.41 0.57 -30.95
N ALA A 112 0.44 1.46 -31.46
CA ALA A 112 0.02 2.79 -31.91
C ALA A 112 -0.82 2.69 -33.20
N GLU A 113 -0.41 1.84 -34.14
CA GLU A 113 -1.12 1.62 -35.40
C GLU A 113 -2.38 0.74 -35.20
N TYR A 114 -2.27 -0.25 -34.32
CA TYR A 114 -3.29 -1.23 -33.98
C TYR A 114 -3.36 -1.40 -32.46
N PRO A 115 -4.22 -0.63 -31.76
CA PRO A 115 -4.38 -0.74 -30.31
C PRO A 115 -4.85 -2.16 -29.93
N SER A 116 -3.87 -3.02 -29.65
CA SER A 116 -4.09 -4.45 -29.40
C SER A 116 -4.11 -4.77 -27.91
N GLU A 117 -3.56 -3.85 -27.10
CA GLU A 117 -3.55 -3.95 -25.65
C GLU A 117 -4.83 -3.35 -25.08
N ILE A 118 -5.58 -4.20 -24.39
CA ILE A 118 -6.71 -3.77 -23.57
C ILE A 118 -6.12 -3.23 -22.27
N PRO A 119 -6.50 -2.02 -21.82
CA PRO A 119 -6.06 -1.46 -20.54
C PRO A 119 -6.24 -2.47 -19.41
N ASP A 120 -5.37 -2.44 -18.40
CA ASP A 120 -5.48 -3.39 -17.29
C ASP A 120 -6.80 -3.17 -16.49
N SER A 121 -7.12 -4.09 -15.58
CA SER A 121 -8.37 -3.98 -14.82
C SER A 121 -8.47 -2.68 -13.99
N ALA A 122 -7.35 -2.14 -13.50
CA ALA A 122 -7.32 -0.90 -12.71
C ALA A 122 -7.58 0.34 -13.59
N GLU A 123 -6.99 0.39 -14.78
CA GLU A 123 -7.22 1.42 -15.79
C GLU A 123 -8.67 1.36 -16.30
N LEU A 124 -9.19 0.17 -16.57
CA LEU A 124 -10.58 -0.02 -16.97
C LEU A 124 -11.56 0.47 -15.89
N ILE A 125 -11.30 0.19 -14.60
CA ILE A 125 -12.09 0.76 -13.49
C ILE A 125 -12.04 2.29 -13.51
N GLN A 126 -10.85 2.89 -13.68
CA GLN A 126 -10.71 4.35 -13.74
C GLN A 126 -11.47 4.95 -14.93
N MET A 127 -11.48 4.28 -16.08
CA MET A 127 -12.24 4.72 -17.25
C MET A 127 -13.75 4.72 -16.98
N VAL A 128 -14.27 3.71 -16.28
CA VAL A 128 -15.70 3.69 -15.88
C VAL A 128 -15.99 4.78 -14.85
N VAL A 129 -15.18 4.92 -13.80
CA VAL A 129 -15.37 5.93 -12.75
C VAL A 129 -15.33 7.36 -13.31
N ARG A 130 -14.53 7.60 -14.35
CA ARG A 130 -14.46 8.88 -15.06
C ARG A 130 -15.46 9.00 -16.22
N GLU A 131 -16.41 8.07 -16.31
CA GLU A 131 -17.49 8.06 -17.32
C GLU A 131 -16.98 8.04 -18.77
N VAL A 132 -15.76 7.54 -19.01
CA VAL A 132 -15.19 7.36 -20.35
C VAL A 132 -15.80 6.16 -21.06
N ILE A 133 -16.13 5.11 -20.30
CA ILE A 133 -16.83 3.91 -20.77
C ILE A 133 -17.94 3.53 -19.78
N ASP A 134 -18.92 2.75 -20.24
CA ASP A 134 -19.99 2.22 -19.39
C ASP A 134 -19.67 0.83 -18.82
N ILE A 135 -20.46 0.37 -17.84
CA ILE A 135 -20.30 -0.94 -17.20
C ILE A 135 -20.38 -2.12 -18.19
N PRO A 136 -21.32 -2.14 -19.17
CA PRO A 136 -21.32 -3.17 -20.20
C PRO A 136 -20.03 -3.22 -21.02
N THR A 137 -19.47 -2.06 -21.42
CA THR A 137 -18.20 -2.00 -22.15
C THR A 137 -17.04 -2.50 -21.28
N PHE A 138 -16.99 -2.10 -20.01
CA PHE A 138 -16.03 -2.62 -19.03
C PHE A 138 -16.06 -4.15 -18.95
N LYS A 139 -17.24 -4.75 -18.74
CA LYS A 139 -17.40 -6.22 -18.68
C LYS A 139 -16.96 -6.90 -19.96
N LYS A 140 -17.23 -6.31 -21.13
CA LYS A 140 -16.79 -6.82 -22.43
C LYS A 140 -15.26 -6.81 -22.55
N LEU A 141 -14.60 -5.73 -22.12
CA LEU A 141 -13.15 -5.61 -22.14
C LEU A 141 -12.47 -6.58 -21.16
N MET A 142 -13.04 -6.73 -19.96
CA MET A 142 -12.61 -7.74 -18.98
C MET A 142 -12.75 -9.17 -19.52
N ALA A 143 -13.82 -9.45 -20.28
CA ALA A 143 -14.01 -10.75 -20.92
C ALA A 143 -12.93 -11.07 -21.96
N TYR A 144 -12.44 -10.09 -22.72
CA TYR A 144 -11.30 -10.28 -23.63
C TYR A 144 -9.99 -10.58 -22.88
N GLN A 145 -9.87 -10.16 -21.62
CA GLN A 145 -8.77 -10.52 -20.72
C GLN A 145 -8.97 -11.87 -20.01
N GLY A 146 -10.04 -12.60 -20.33
CA GLY A 146 -10.36 -13.90 -19.71
C GLY A 146 -11.08 -13.81 -18.38
N ILE A 147 -11.55 -12.62 -17.96
CA ILE A 147 -12.30 -12.42 -16.71
C ILE A 147 -13.80 -12.47 -17.03
N ASN A 148 -14.50 -13.46 -16.48
CA ASN A 148 -15.93 -13.63 -16.72
C ASN A 148 -16.76 -12.48 -16.10
N GLU A 149 -18.05 -12.42 -16.45
CA GLU A 149 -18.94 -11.35 -15.98
C GLU A 149 -19.08 -11.30 -14.45
N VAL A 150 -19.16 -12.45 -13.79
CA VAL A 150 -19.29 -12.54 -12.32
C VAL A 150 -18.07 -11.96 -11.63
N HIS A 151 -16.86 -12.34 -12.06
CA HIS A 151 -15.62 -11.82 -11.52
C HIS A 151 -15.43 -10.34 -11.87
N SER A 152 -15.83 -9.91 -13.07
CA SER A 152 -15.80 -8.50 -13.46
C SER A 152 -16.71 -7.66 -12.55
N GLN A 153 -17.90 -8.16 -12.24
CA GLN A 153 -18.82 -7.52 -11.29
C GLN A 153 -18.22 -7.47 -9.88
N ASN A 154 -17.63 -8.56 -9.39
CA ASN A 154 -17.00 -8.57 -8.06
C ASN A 154 -15.80 -7.60 -7.97
N ILE A 155 -14.98 -7.52 -9.01
CA ILE A 155 -13.86 -6.56 -9.10
C ILE A 155 -14.39 -5.13 -9.08
N TRP A 156 -15.47 -4.88 -9.82
CA TRP A 156 -16.17 -3.60 -9.76
C TRP A 156 -16.70 -3.34 -8.35
N ASP A 157 -17.47 -4.22 -7.74
CA ASP A 157 -18.04 -3.95 -6.42
C ASP A 157 -16.95 -3.78 -5.33
N ALA A 158 -15.80 -4.43 -5.49
CA ALA A 158 -14.64 -4.28 -4.60
C ALA A 158 -13.84 -2.98 -4.80
N HIS A 159 -14.03 -2.24 -5.90
CA HIS A 159 -13.29 -1.00 -6.14
C HIS A 159 -13.77 0.15 -5.25
N PHE A 160 -15.00 0.08 -4.74
CA PHE A 160 -15.56 1.11 -3.87
C PHE A 160 -14.81 1.15 -2.54
N ILE A 161 -14.39 2.35 -2.15
CA ILE A 161 -13.71 2.56 -0.87
C ILE A 161 -14.77 2.63 0.23
N ALA A 162 -14.76 1.65 1.13
CA ALA A 162 -15.62 1.67 2.32
C ALA A 162 -15.25 2.85 3.25
N PRO A 163 -16.22 3.50 3.93
CA PRO A 163 -15.92 4.53 4.90
C PRO A 163 -15.06 3.97 6.04
N SER A 164 -14.06 4.71 6.51
CA SER A 164 -13.29 4.31 7.69
C SER A 164 -14.18 4.17 8.94
N LEU A 165 -13.77 3.37 9.93
CA LEU A 165 -14.48 3.24 11.21
C LEU A 165 -14.76 4.62 11.84
N GLY A 166 -13.81 5.56 11.79
CA GLY A 166 -14.02 6.91 12.31
C GLY A 166 -15.14 7.68 11.61
N GLN A 167 -15.30 7.52 10.28
CA GLN A 167 -16.40 8.11 9.53
C GLN A 167 -17.74 7.43 9.87
N LEU A 168 -17.76 6.10 9.99
CA LEU A 168 -18.94 5.34 10.41
C LEU A 168 -19.41 5.78 11.80
N LEU A 169 -18.50 5.84 12.78
CA LEU A 169 -18.80 6.31 14.14
C LEU A 169 -19.25 7.76 14.18
N THR A 170 -18.66 8.63 13.36
CA THR A 170 -19.11 10.03 13.25
C THR A 170 -20.53 10.12 12.70
N SER A 171 -20.86 9.33 11.67
CA SER A 171 -22.20 9.27 11.09
C SER A 171 -23.23 8.72 12.09
N PHE A 172 -22.86 7.65 12.80
CA PHE A 172 -23.66 7.06 13.87
C PHE A 172 -23.95 8.04 15.01
N ARG A 173 -22.92 8.71 15.55
CA ARG A 173 -23.07 9.72 16.62
C ARG A 173 -23.90 10.94 16.20
N ARG A 174 -24.02 11.20 14.90
CA ARG A 174 -24.88 12.25 14.33
C ARG A 174 -26.32 11.79 14.09
N GLY A 175 -26.63 10.51 14.30
CA GLY A 175 -27.96 9.92 14.12
C GLY A 175 -28.28 9.55 12.67
N ASN A 176 -27.29 9.50 11.77
CA ASN A 176 -27.49 9.12 10.38
C ASN A 176 -27.47 7.59 10.16
N LEU A 177 -26.98 6.84 11.15
CA LEU A 177 -26.94 5.38 11.14
C LEU A 177 -27.59 4.86 12.43
N THR A 178 -28.31 3.76 12.30
CA THR A 178 -28.78 2.94 13.42
C THR A 178 -27.66 2.00 13.88
N GLU A 179 -27.82 1.42 15.08
CA GLU A 179 -26.87 0.43 15.60
C GLU A 179 -26.73 -0.81 14.69
N PRO A 180 -27.81 -1.44 14.18
CA PRO A 180 -27.69 -2.55 13.23
C PRO A 180 -26.94 -2.16 11.95
N GLU A 181 -27.22 -0.99 11.37
CA GLU A 181 -26.52 -0.51 10.18
C GLU A 181 -25.03 -0.28 10.45
N LEU A 182 -24.68 0.24 11.63
CA LEU A 182 -23.27 0.40 12.02
C LEU A 182 -22.57 -0.96 12.09
N ILE A 183 -23.18 -1.96 12.73
CA ILE A 183 -22.60 -3.31 12.86
C ILE A 183 -22.38 -3.94 11.47
N ASP A 184 -23.36 -3.84 10.57
CA ASP A 184 -23.24 -4.36 9.22
C ASP A 184 -22.10 -3.67 8.44
N LEU A 185 -21.99 -2.34 8.55
CA LEU A 185 -20.91 -1.58 7.93
C LEU A 185 -19.54 -1.85 8.57
N GLN A 186 -19.48 -2.17 9.86
CA GLN A 186 -18.24 -2.58 10.54
C GLN A 186 -17.67 -3.88 9.96
N ILE A 187 -18.53 -4.84 9.61
CA ILE A 187 -18.11 -6.08 8.94
C ILE A 187 -17.53 -5.78 7.55
N LEU A 188 -18.10 -4.82 6.82
CA LEU A 188 -17.60 -4.42 5.49
C LEU A 188 -16.23 -3.74 5.53
N VAL A 189 -15.86 -3.13 6.65
CA VAL A 189 -14.52 -2.54 6.87
C VAL A 189 -13.55 -3.50 7.56
N ASP A 190 -13.85 -4.80 7.47
CA ASP A 190 -13.01 -5.90 7.95
C ASP A 190 -12.79 -5.90 9.49
N LEU A 191 -13.77 -5.41 10.25
CA LEU A 191 -13.74 -5.53 11.71
C LEU A 191 -14.33 -6.87 12.14
N ASP A 192 -13.49 -7.64 12.83
CA ASP A 192 -13.88 -8.95 13.33
C ASP A 192 -14.88 -8.83 14.49
N LYS A 193 -16.02 -9.51 14.33
CA LYS A 193 -17.12 -9.57 15.31
C LYS A 193 -16.69 -10.10 16.68
N ARG A 194 -15.60 -10.87 16.76
CA ARG A 194 -15.04 -11.34 18.05
C ARG A 194 -14.61 -10.20 18.96
N TYR A 195 -14.28 -9.04 18.40
CA TYR A 195 -13.88 -7.85 19.15
C TYR A 195 -15.00 -6.80 19.28
N ASP A 196 -16.25 -7.16 18.98
CA ASP A 196 -17.41 -6.26 19.07
C ASP A 196 -17.51 -5.51 20.41
N PRO A 197 -17.26 -6.12 21.59
CA PRO A 197 -17.24 -5.37 22.85
C PRO A 197 -16.23 -4.22 22.86
N ILE A 198 -15.03 -4.43 22.30
CA ILE A 198 -13.97 -3.42 22.22
C ILE A 198 -14.36 -2.29 21.26
N TRP A 199 -15.01 -2.63 20.14
CA TRP A 199 -15.47 -1.63 19.17
C TRP A 199 -16.63 -0.81 19.72
N ARG A 200 -17.55 -1.43 20.46
CA ARG A 200 -18.68 -0.76 21.13
C ARG A 200 -18.22 0.26 22.15
N ASP A 201 -17.13 -0.02 22.89
CA ASP A 201 -16.54 0.95 23.81
C ASP A 201 -16.08 2.23 23.10
N GLN A 202 -15.79 2.16 21.79
CA GLN A 202 -15.41 3.31 20.98
C GLN A 202 -16.61 4.03 20.36
N TRP A 203 -17.84 3.53 20.49
CA TRP A 203 -19.00 4.13 19.82
C TRP A 203 -19.33 5.53 20.32
N TYR A 204 -19.04 5.79 21.59
CA TYR A 204 -19.26 7.09 22.21
C TYR A 204 -17.94 7.65 22.72
N ASN A 205 -17.87 8.98 22.81
CA ASN A 205 -16.74 9.62 23.46
C ASN A 205 -17.13 9.88 24.91
N ASP A 206 -16.30 9.41 25.84
CA ASP A 206 -16.45 9.78 27.24
C ASP A 206 -16.20 11.29 27.46
N PRO A 207 -16.84 11.90 28.47
CA PRO A 207 -16.43 13.21 28.94
C PRO A 207 -14.95 13.19 29.31
N THR A 208 -14.22 14.22 28.91
CA THR A 208 -12.85 14.42 29.41
C THR A 208 -12.88 14.66 30.92
N PRO A 209 -11.80 14.38 31.67
CA PRO A 209 -11.77 14.69 33.11
C PRO A 209 -12.03 16.16 33.43
N ARG A 210 -11.71 17.07 32.51
CA ARG A 210 -12.05 18.50 32.63
C ARG A 210 -13.56 18.75 32.51
N GLN A 211 -14.24 18.10 31.56
CA GLN A 211 -15.70 18.18 31.44
C GLN A 211 -16.37 17.53 32.65
N GLY A 212 -15.89 16.37 33.10
CA GLY A 212 -16.35 15.72 34.32
C GLY A 212 -16.24 16.64 35.54
N ARG A 213 -15.12 17.37 35.68
CA ARG A 213 -14.99 18.39 36.73
C ARG A 213 -16.09 19.45 36.66
N PHE A 214 -16.38 20.00 35.48
CA PHE A 214 -17.44 21.00 35.34
C PHE A 214 -18.81 20.42 35.69
N MET A 215 -19.09 19.19 35.26
CA MET A 215 -20.34 18.49 35.60
C MET A 215 -20.47 18.28 37.12
N TYR A 216 -19.36 17.96 37.80
CA TYR A 216 -19.32 17.84 39.25
C TYR A 216 -19.51 19.20 39.94
N GLU A 217 -18.84 20.24 39.46
CA GLU A 217 -18.96 21.63 39.96
C GLU A 217 -20.41 22.15 39.88
N THR A 218 -21.16 21.75 38.85
CA THR A 218 -22.58 22.14 38.68
C THR A 218 -23.56 21.22 39.40
N GLY A 219 -23.08 20.12 40.01
CA GLY A 219 -23.94 19.14 40.67
C GLY A 219 -24.71 18.21 39.73
N GLU A 220 -24.28 18.11 38.47
CA GLU A 220 -24.89 17.20 37.47
C GLU A 220 -24.40 15.76 37.63
N ILE A 221 -23.24 15.58 38.28
CA ILE A 221 -22.71 14.25 38.63
C ILE A 221 -22.16 14.24 40.06
N GLU A 222 -22.15 13.06 40.64
CA GLU A 222 -21.61 12.77 41.97
C GLU A 222 -20.12 12.38 41.92
N LEU A 223 -19.44 12.39 43.08
CA LEU A 223 -18.02 12.04 43.19
C LEU A 223 -17.66 10.65 42.62
N PRO A 224 -18.47 9.57 42.83
CA PRO A 224 -18.19 8.27 42.20
C PRO A 224 -18.24 8.33 40.67
N GLN A 225 -19.15 9.11 40.09
CA GLN A 225 -19.26 9.27 38.64
C GLN A 225 -18.08 10.07 38.08
N LEU A 226 -17.59 11.08 38.81
CA LEU A 226 -16.34 11.78 38.47
C LEU A 226 -15.15 10.82 38.47
N ARG A 227 -15.07 9.93 39.45
CA ARG A 227 -14.04 8.88 39.52
C ARG A 227 -14.11 7.96 38.31
N ASP A 228 -15.31 7.53 37.92
CA ASP A 228 -15.50 6.66 36.75
C ASP A 228 -15.02 7.31 35.45
N ILE A 229 -15.27 8.61 35.27
CA ILE A 229 -14.72 9.39 34.14
C ILE A 229 -13.19 9.37 34.15
N VAL A 230 -12.56 9.52 35.33
CA VAL A 230 -11.11 9.45 35.47
C VAL A 230 -10.58 8.05 35.12
N VAL A 231 -11.24 6.99 35.57
CA VAL A 231 -10.88 5.61 35.23
C VAL A 231 -10.97 5.39 33.72
N ARG A 232 -12.09 5.77 33.09
CA ARG A 232 -12.30 5.58 31.64
C ARG A 232 -11.39 6.46 30.77
N SER A 233 -10.82 7.52 31.32
CA SER A 233 -9.79 8.31 30.64
C SER A 233 -8.46 7.57 30.43
N GLY A 234 -8.30 6.37 31.02
CA GLY A 234 -7.10 5.54 30.88
C GLY A 234 -5.96 5.94 31.81
N LEU A 235 -6.26 6.66 32.91
CA LEU A 235 -5.25 7.05 33.90
C LEU A 235 -4.73 5.81 34.64
N VAL A 236 -3.43 5.77 34.97
CA VAL A 236 -2.84 4.68 35.75
C VAL A 236 -3.57 4.56 37.10
N PRO A 237 -3.92 3.33 37.57
CA PRO A 237 -4.79 3.14 38.73
C PRO A 237 -4.37 3.90 40.00
N GLU A 238 -3.07 4.03 40.25
CA GLU A 238 -2.53 4.73 41.42
C GLU A 238 -2.81 6.25 41.43
N PHE A 239 -3.07 6.85 40.27
CA PHE A 239 -3.40 8.28 40.15
C PHE A 239 -4.89 8.55 40.06
N VAL A 240 -5.75 7.52 39.97
CA VAL A 240 -7.20 7.70 39.84
C VAL A 240 -7.76 8.48 41.03
N ASP A 241 -7.50 8.03 42.26
CA ASP A 241 -8.06 8.67 43.45
C ASP A 241 -7.43 10.05 43.73
N PRO A 242 -6.09 10.24 43.66
CA PRO A 242 -5.48 11.57 43.78
C PRO A 242 -6.00 12.57 42.74
N PHE A 243 -6.14 12.15 41.48
CA PHE A 243 -6.61 13.03 40.41
C PHE A 243 -8.11 13.34 40.54
N THR A 244 -8.93 12.36 40.93
CA THR A 244 -10.34 12.59 41.27
C THR A 244 -10.47 13.61 42.40
N GLY A 245 -9.69 13.44 43.48
CA GLY A 245 -9.66 14.38 44.60
C GLY A 245 -9.19 15.78 44.19
N TYR A 246 -8.20 15.87 43.30
CA TYR A 246 -7.76 17.14 42.72
C TYR A 246 -8.90 17.84 41.95
N LEU A 247 -9.60 17.12 41.07
CA LEU A 247 -10.71 17.67 40.30
C LEU A 247 -11.86 18.11 41.21
N ALA A 248 -12.22 17.30 42.21
CA ALA A 248 -13.27 17.62 43.15
C ALA A 248 -12.97 18.87 44.00
N LYS A 249 -11.73 19.00 44.48
CA LYS A 249 -11.28 20.19 45.24
C LYS A 249 -11.10 21.43 44.37
N PHE A 250 -10.98 21.27 43.05
CA PHE A 250 -10.73 22.39 42.15
C PHE A 250 -11.84 23.46 42.21
N GLN A 251 -13.08 23.06 42.49
CA GLN A 251 -14.21 23.97 42.69
C GLN A 251 -13.97 24.99 43.81
N GLU A 252 -13.22 24.59 44.85
CA GLU A 252 -12.91 25.41 46.01
C GLU A 252 -11.74 26.38 45.73
N ARG A 253 -11.00 26.19 44.64
CA ARG A 253 -9.75 26.92 44.35
C ARG A 253 -9.93 28.43 44.38
N LEU A 254 -11.05 28.94 43.86
CA LEU A 254 -11.33 30.38 43.87
C LEU A 254 -11.47 30.91 45.31
N TRP A 255 -12.21 30.18 46.15
CA TRP A 255 -12.46 30.54 47.54
C TRP A 255 -11.21 30.38 48.39
N GLN A 256 -10.50 29.26 48.25
CA GLN A 256 -9.21 29.03 48.88
C GLN A 256 -8.20 30.12 48.49
N ARG A 257 -8.12 30.51 47.22
CA ARG A 257 -7.24 31.61 46.79
C ARG A 257 -7.62 32.93 47.46
N ARG A 258 -8.90 33.28 47.50
CA ARG A 258 -9.38 34.50 48.19
C ARG A 258 -9.05 34.46 49.68
N TYR A 259 -9.24 33.31 50.32
CA TYR A 259 -8.91 33.07 51.71
C TYR A 259 -7.41 33.27 51.98
N LEU A 260 -6.54 32.63 51.19
CA LEU A 260 -5.09 32.78 51.30
C LEU A 260 -4.63 34.23 51.07
N VAL A 261 -5.23 34.95 50.11
CA VAL A 261 -4.92 36.38 49.90
C VAL A 261 -5.29 37.21 51.12
N ALA A 262 -6.46 36.98 51.72
CA ALA A 262 -6.87 37.67 52.94
C ALA A 262 -5.96 37.33 54.13
N LEU A 263 -5.54 36.07 54.26
CA LEU A 263 -4.62 35.59 55.29
C LEU A 263 -3.24 36.26 55.17
N SER A 264 -2.67 36.33 53.96
CA SER A 264 -1.39 37.03 53.71
C SER A 264 -1.50 38.53 54.00
N ALA A 265 -2.60 39.17 53.60
CA ALA A 265 -2.83 40.59 53.90
C ALA A 265 -2.91 40.84 55.42
N GLY A 266 -3.60 39.99 56.17
CA GLY A 266 -3.68 40.09 57.63
C GLY A 266 -2.34 39.85 58.33
N TYR A 267 -1.51 38.93 57.82
CA TYR A 267 -0.15 38.74 58.32
C TYR A 267 0.71 40.00 58.13
N ARG A 268 0.72 40.57 56.91
CA ARG A 268 1.47 41.82 56.61
C ARG A 268 1.02 43.02 57.41
N ALA A 269 -0.26 43.06 57.77
CA ALA A 269 -0.81 44.10 58.64
C ALA A 269 -0.50 43.88 60.14
N GLY A 270 0.17 42.76 60.51
CA GLY A 270 0.45 42.41 61.90
C GLY A 270 -0.77 41.90 62.68
N VAL A 271 -1.87 41.57 62.00
CA VAL A 271 -3.11 41.06 62.62
C VAL A 271 -3.00 39.57 62.92
N TYR A 272 -2.22 38.83 62.13
CA TYR A 272 -2.01 37.39 62.29
C TYR A 272 -0.53 37.09 62.55
N GLU A 273 -0.28 36.17 63.49
CA GLU A 273 1.06 35.63 63.72
C GLU A 273 1.41 34.54 62.70
N GLU A 274 2.72 34.29 62.52
CA GLU A 274 3.23 33.30 61.57
C GLU A 274 2.68 31.89 61.82
N SER A 275 2.61 31.48 63.09
CA SER A 275 2.08 30.18 63.51
C SER A 275 0.64 29.96 63.04
N ARG A 276 -0.19 31.01 63.11
CA ARG A 276 -1.57 31.00 62.62
C ARG A 276 -1.61 30.87 61.10
N VAL A 277 -0.79 31.64 60.37
CA VAL A 277 -0.75 31.54 58.89
C VAL A 277 -0.41 30.12 58.46
N ARG A 278 0.61 29.50 59.06
CA ARG A 278 1.01 28.12 58.76
C ARG A 278 -0.11 27.11 59.05
N ALA A 279 -0.79 27.24 60.19
CA ALA A 279 -1.90 26.37 60.56
C ALA A 279 -3.08 26.49 59.58
N GLU A 280 -3.45 27.71 59.19
CA GLU A 280 -4.57 27.98 58.29
C GLU A 280 -4.27 27.55 56.84
N VAL A 281 -3.03 27.72 56.37
CA VAL A 281 -2.58 27.21 55.06
C VAL A 281 -2.66 25.68 55.00
N ALA A 282 -2.23 25.01 56.07
CA ALA A 282 -2.33 23.56 56.20
C ALA A 282 -3.80 23.09 56.27
N ALA A 283 -4.65 23.79 57.03
CA ALA A 283 -6.08 23.52 57.11
C ALA A 283 -6.80 23.69 55.77
N ALA A 284 -6.35 24.64 54.94
CA ALA A 284 -6.81 24.82 53.57
C ALA A 284 -6.28 23.75 52.58
N GLY A 285 -5.46 22.79 53.05
CA GLY A 285 -4.97 21.67 52.26
C GLY A 285 -3.75 21.97 51.39
N TYR A 286 -3.02 23.06 51.65
CA TYR A 286 -1.79 23.42 50.94
C TYR A 286 -0.54 22.95 51.69
N SER A 287 0.57 22.82 50.95
CA SER A 287 1.87 22.43 51.53
C SER A 287 2.49 23.58 52.36
N SER A 288 3.43 23.23 53.25
CA SER A 288 4.18 24.20 54.04
C SER A 288 4.91 25.25 53.19
N GLY A 289 5.38 24.87 51.99
CA GLY A 289 6.03 25.80 51.07
C GLY A 289 5.13 26.95 50.59
N VAL A 290 3.81 26.76 50.57
CA VAL A 290 2.86 27.85 50.28
C VAL A 290 2.82 28.84 51.44
N ALA A 291 2.87 28.36 52.69
CA ALA A 291 2.95 29.23 53.85
C ALA A 291 4.27 30.01 53.86
N ASP A 292 5.38 29.34 53.59
CA ASP A 292 6.71 29.99 53.50
C ASP A 292 6.71 31.13 52.48
N TRP A 293 6.12 30.91 51.31
CA TRP A 293 5.99 31.96 50.29
C TRP A 293 5.09 33.12 50.70
N MET A 294 4.04 32.88 51.50
CA MET A 294 3.13 33.93 51.97
C MET A 294 3.75 34.81 53.07
N ILE A 295 4.70 34.25 53.83
CA ILE A 295 5.39 34.87 54.95
C ILE A 295 6.60 35.69 54.48
N ALA A 296 7.29 35.23 53.43
CA ALA A 296 8.40 35.94 52.79
C ALA A 296 8.00 37.32 52.21
#